data_AF-A0A183SSK6-F1
#
_entry.id   AF-A0A183SSK6-F1
#
_cell.length_a   1.000
_cell.length_b   1.000
_cell.length_c   1.000
_cell.angle_alpha   90.00
_cell.angle_beta   90.00
_cell.angle_gamma   90.00
#
_symmetry.space_group_name_H-M   'P 1'
#
loop_
_entity.id
_entity.type
_entity.pdbx_description
1 polymer ?
#
loop_
_entity_poly.entity_id
_entity_poly.type
_entity_poly.pdbx_seq_one_letter_code
_entity_poly.pdbx_strand_id
1 'polypeptide(L)'
;MDILLVARLGSGLNMDVLLGPALNMHELLRAAPNMDVLLGSAPIMDVLSSAAWNMDVLLGAAQNMDVVQGASPNKNVFLGAVPNMDVLLGASMNMDILLGSVPNMNVITTNVLCEAAPNMAVLDGAIPNLDILLEAAPKMDILLGAAPNMNVLIGAPLNMDVLLGDARNMDILIEAAPNMDVAL
;
A
#
# COMPACT_ATOMS: atom_id res chain seq x y z
N MET A 1 -19.73 -13.50 -13.55
CA MET A 1 -20.34 -13.42 -12.21
C MET A 1 -19.67 -12.27 -11.50
N ASP A 2 -20.45 -11.35 -10.95
CA ASP A 2 -19.96 -10.29 -10.07
C ASP A 2 -19.96 -10.83 -8.63
N ILE A 3 -18.85 -10.66 -7.93
CA ILE A 3 -18.73 -11.02 -6.52
C ILE A 3 -18.85 -9.72 -5.72
N LEU A 4 -19.95 -9.59 -4.99
CA LEU A 4 -20.11 -8.55 -3.98
C LEU A 4 -20.06 -9.23 -2.61
N LEU A 5 -18.95 -9.07 -1.89
CA LEU A 5 -18.81 -9.56 -0.54
C LEU A 5 -18.97 -8.39 0.44
N VAL A 6 -20.08 -8.39 1.18
CA VAL A 6 -20.27 -7.50 2.34
C VAL A 6 -20.04 -8.32 3.60
N ALA A 7 -18.79 -8.45 4.01
CA ALA A 7 -18.42 -9.12 5.25
C ALA A 7 -18.74 -8.21 6.45
N ARG A 8 -19.93 -8.37 7.02
CA ARG A 8 -20.38 -7.65 8.22
C ARG A 8 -20.26 -8.56 9.44
N LEU A 9 -19.06 -8.68 9.99
CA LEU A 9 -18.85 -9.42 11.25
C LEU A 9 -18.62 -8.42 12.38
N GLY A 10 -19.55 -8.41 13.34
CA GLY A 10 -19.35 -7.81 14.65
C GLY A 10 -18.50 -8.75 15.52
N SER A 11 -17.46 -8.19 16.14
CA SER A 11 -16.71 -8.75 17.28
C SER A 11 -16.27 -10.23 17.21
N GLY A 12 -16.04 -10.79 16.02
CA GLY A 12 -15.32 -12.05 15.86
C GLY A 12 -13.82 -11.82 15.98
N LEU A 13 -13.11 -12.67 16.71
CA LEU A 13 -11.71 -12.47 17.09
C LEU A 13 -10.68 -12.64 15.93
N ASN A 14 -11.08 -13.10 14.74
CA ASN A 14 -10.23 -13.30 13.56
C ASN A 14 -11.04 -13.16 12.26
N MET A 15 -10.46 -12.61 11.19
CA MET A 15 -11.02 -12.61 9.83
C MET A 15 -10.00 -13.12 8.79
N ASP A 16 -10.49 -13.93 7.84
CA ASP A 16 -9.76 -14.60 6.74
C ASP A 16 -10.66 -14.53 5.48
N VAL A 17 -10.22 -14.00 4.33
CA VAL A 17 -11.01 -14.05 3.09
C VAL A 17 -10.16 -14.39 1.86
N LEU A 18 -10.64 -15.32 1.02
CA LEU A 18 -9.98 -15.80 -0.19
C LEU A 18 -10.95 -15.85 -1.38
N LEU A 19 -10.64 -15.20 -2.52
CA LEU A 19 -11.55 -15.17 -3.68
C LEU A 19 -10.87 -15.46 -5.03
N GLY A 20 -11.57 -16.23 -5.88
CA GLY A 20 -11.15 -16.65 -7.21
C GLY A 20 -11.61 -15.72 -8.35
N PRO A 21 -11.53 -16.18 -9.62
CA PRO A 21 -11.79 -15.32 -10.78
C PRO A 21 -13.22 -14.76 -10.80
N ALA A 22 -13.34 -13.46 -11.06
CA ALA A 22 -14.62 -12.75 -11.14
C ALA A 22 -14.65 -11.75 -12.30
N LEU A 23 -15.84 -11.28 -12.67
CA LEU A 23 -15.97 -10.15 -13.60
C LEU A 23 -15.76 -8.81 -12.89
N ASN A 24 -16.26 -8.68 -11.67
CA ASN A 24 -16.01 -7.56 -10.77
C ASN A 24 -15.97 -8.08 -9.33
N MET A 25 -15.17 -7.43 -8.50
CA MET A 25 -15.01 -7.78 -7.09
C MET A 25 -15.07 -6.53 -6.23
N HIS A 26 -16.04 -6.49 -5.32
CA HIS A 26 -16.16 -5.43 -4.32
C HIS A 26 -16.20 -6.05 -2.93
N GLU A 27 -15.29 -5.61 -2.06
CA GLU A 27 -15.14 -6.12 -0.72
C GLU A 27 -15.20 -5.00 0.33
N LEU A 28 -16.06 -5.18 1.33
CA LEU A 28 -16.20 -4.27 2.46
C LEU A 28 -15.95 -5.01 3.79
N LEU A 29 -14.82 -4.70 4.42
CA LEU A 29 -14.36 -5.32 5.67
C LEU A 29 -14.47 -4.35 6.85
N ARG A 30 -15.22 -4.74 7.87
CA ARG A 30 -15.35 -4.00 9.13
C ARG A 30 -14.30 -4.41 10.16
N ALA A 31 -14.11 -3.57 11.17
CA ALA A 31 -13.05 -3.71 12.14
C ALA A 31 -13.01 -5.09 12.82
N ALA A 32 -11.84 -5.72 12.80
CA ALA A 32 -11.56 -7.00 13.43
C ALA A 32 -10.15 -6.95 14.06
N PRO A 33 -9.86 -7.75 15.10
CA PRO A 33 -8.52 -7.78 15.70
C PRO A 33 -7.44 -8.21 14.68
N ASN A 34 -7.65 -9.32 13.98
CA ASN A 34 -6.76 -9.73 12.89
C ASN A 34 -7.58 -9.90 11.61
N MET A 35 -7.01 -9.47 10.48
CA MET A 35 -7.58 -9.64 9.14
C MET A 35 -6.52 -10.19 8.18
N ASP A 36 -6.85 -11.28 7.50
CA ASP A 36 -6.12 -11.84 6.37
C ASP A 36 -7.04 -11.82 5.13
N VAL A 37 -6.63 -11.23 4.01
CA VAL A 37 -7.45 -11.21 2.78
C VAL A 37 -6.61 -11.46 1.53
N LEU A 38 -7.07 -12.33 0.63
CA LEU A 38 -6.33 -12.85 -0.53
C LEU A 38 -7.23 -12.91 -1.78
N LEU A 39 -7.00 -12.07 -2.79
CA LEU A 39 -7.91 -11.90 -3.93
C LEU A 39 -7.28 -12.29 -5.28
N GLY A 40 -8.10 -12.88 -6.15
CA GLY A 40 -7.72 -13.50 -7.42
C GLY A 40 -7.74 -12.54 -8.61
N SER A 41 -8.19 -13.02 -9.78
CA SER A 41 -8.20 -12.22 -11.00
C SER A 41 -9.58 -11.64 -11.32
N ALA A 42 -9.69 -10.33 -11.43
CA ALA A 42 -10.91 -9.68 -11.92
C ALA A 42 -10.55 -8.41 -12.69
N PRO A 43 -11.27 -8.06 -13.77
CA PRO A 43 -11.09 -6.77 -14.44
C PRO A 43 -11.08 -5.56 -13.50
N ILE A 44 -11.99 -5.53 -12.52
CA ILE A 44 -12.12 -4.45 -11.53
C ILE A 44 -12.14 -5.05 -10.12
N MET A 45 -11.34 -4.47 -9.22
CA MET A 45 -11.25 -4.83 -7.79
C MET A 45 -11.32 -3.59 -6.91
N ASP A 46 -12.33 -3.52 -6.04
CA ASP A 46 -12.43 -2.49 -5.00
C ASP A 46 -12.40 -3.13 -3.62
N VAL A 47 -11.45 -2.72 -2.78
CA VAL A 47 -11.27 -3.25 -1.42
C VAL A 47 -11.33 -2.09 -0.44
N LEU A 48 -12.34 -2.08 0.43
CA LEU A 48 -12.45 -1.14 1.54
C LEU A 48 -12.37 -1.89 2.86
N SER A 49 -11.29 -1.66 3.60
CA SER A 49 -11.07 -2.23 4.92
C SER A 49 -10.95 -1.15 5.99
N SER A 50 -11.52 -1.39 7.17
CA SER A 50 -11.44 -0.47 8.32
C SER A 50 -10.39 -0.94 9.33
N ALA A 51 -10.44 -0.44 10.57
CA ALA A 51 -9.34 -0.62 11.51
C ALA A 51 -9.17 -2.08 11.98
N ALA A 52 -7.91 -2.54 12.06
CA ALA A 52 -7.56 -3.80 12.70
C ALA A 52 -6.31 -3.65 13.57
N TRP A 53 -5.99 -4.68 14.36
CA TRP A 53 -4.72 -4.78 15.06
C TRP A 53 -3.60 -5.29 14.14
N ASN A 54 -3.89 -6.33 13.35
CA ASN A 54 -3.02 -6.83 12.29
C ASN A 54 -3.81 -6.95 10.99
N MET A 55 -3.22 -6.50 9.88
CA MET A 55 -3.78 -6.66 8.54
C MET A 55 -2.75 -7.24 7.58
N ASP A 56 -3.08 -8.37 6.97
CA ASP A 56 -2.37 -8.93 5.83
C ASP A 56 -3.31 -8.96 4.62
N VAL A 57 -2.93 -8.28 3.54
CA VAL A 57 -3.74 -8.22 2.31
C VAL A 57 -2.88 -8.60 1.11
N LEU A 58 -3.32 -9.60 0.34
CA LEU A 58 -2.71 -10.02 -0.91
C LEU A 58 -3.71 -9.89 -2.07
N LEU A 59 -3.44 -9.01 -3.01
CA LEU A 59 -4.30 -8.75 -4.16
C LEU A 59 -3.71 -9.35 -5.44
N GLY A 60 -4.58 -9.86 -6.30
CA GLY A 60 -4.21 -10.54 -7.54
C GLY A 60 -4.12 -9.60 -8.74
N ALA A 61 -4.47 -10.13 -9.91
CA ALA A 61 -4.39 -9.37 -11.16
C ALA A 61 -5.72 -8.68 -11.48
N ALA A 62 -5.67 -7.38 -11.73
CA ALA A 62 -6.80 -6.61 -12.25
C ALA A 62 -6.39 -5.69 -13.38
N GLN A 63 -7.38 -5.11 -14.09
CA GLN A 63 -7.13 -3.97 -14.97
C GLN A 63 -7.12 -2.66 -14.16
N ASN A 64 -8.09 -2.52 -13.25
CA ASN A 64 -8.21 -1.40 -12.33
C ASN A 64 -8.39 -1.92 -10.91
N MET A 65 -7.71 -1.29 -9.95
CA MET A 65 -7.79 -1.65 -8.54
C MET A 65 -7.79 -0.43 -7.62
N ASP A 66 -8.82 -0.35 -6.78
CA ASP A 66 -8.95 0.70 -5.75
C ASP A 66 -8.88 0.05 -4.37
N VAL A 67 -7.90 0.46 -3.56
CA VAL A 67 -7.67 -0.09 -2.21
C VAL A 67 -7.71 1.02 -1.19
N VAL A 68 -8.60 0.91 -0.21
CA VAL A 68 -8.67 1.83 0.93
C VAL A 68 -8.60 1.04 2.22
N GLN A 69 -7.56 1.29 3.02
CA GLN A 69 -7.36 0.61 4.30
C GLN A 69 -7.29 1.59 5.47
N GLY A 70 -8.10 1.36 6.49
CA GLY A 70 -8.10 2.11 7.75
C GLY A 70 -6.86 1.86 8.62
N ALA A 71 -6.83 2.41 9.82
CA ALA A 71 -5.65 2.33 10.70
C ALA A 71 -5.38 0.90 11.21
N SER A 72 -4.11 0.50 11.27
CA SER A 72 -3.69 -0.74 11.94
C SER A 72 -2.26 -0.66 12.47
N PRO A 73 -1.98 -1.08 13.72
CA PRO A 73 -0.63 -1.26 14.26
C PRO A 73 0.36 -1.91 13.30
N ASN A 74 0.01 -3.07 12.73
CA ASN A 74 0.83 -3.76 11.74
C ASN A 74 0.05 -3.95 10.44
N LYS A 75 0.67 -3.63 9.30
CA LYS A 75 0.11 -3.83 7.98
C LYS A 75 1.13 -4.44 7.03
N ASN A 76 0.74 -5.53 6.37
CA ASN A 76 1.43 -6.03 5.20
C ASN A 76 0.49 -5.97 4.00
N VAL A 77 0.92 -5.32 2.94
CA VAL A 77 0.13 -5.20 1.71
C VAL A 77 0.97 -5.69 0.53
N PHE A 78 0.48 -6.74 -0.13
CA PHE A 78 1.05 -7.24 -1.37
C PHE A 78 0.09 -6.99 -2.52
N LEU A 79 0.54 -6.27 -3.53
CA LEU A 79 -0.26 -5.90 -4.70
C LEU A 79 0.28 -6.60 -5.95
N GLY A 80 -0.60 -7.33 -6.64
CA GLY A 80 -0.29 -8.06 -7.87
C GLY A 80 -0.13 -7.17 -9.10
N ALA A 81 -0.12 -7.79 -10.28
CA ALA A 81 0.03 -7.06 -11.54
C ALA A 81 -1.28 -6.34 -11.93
N VAL A 82 -1.24 -5.01 -11.96
CA VAL A 82 -2.41 -4.17 -12.25
C VAL A 82 -2.02 -2.99 -13.14
N PRO A 83 -2.63 -2.74 -14.31
CA PRO A 83 -2.41 -1.56 -15.14
C PRO A 83 -2.65 -0.22 -14.44
N ASN A 84 -3.74 -0.07 -13.70
CA ASN A 84 -4.07 1.16 -12.98
C ASN A 84 -4.45 0.84 -11.54
N MET A 85 -3.77 1.48 -10.59
CA MET A 85 -3.96 1.21 -9.17
C MET A 85 -3.96 2.50 -8.36
N ASP A 86 -5.00 2.67 -7.55
CA ASP A 86 -5.11 3.71 -6.53
C ASP A 86 -5.13 3.07 -5.14
N VAL A 87 -4.17 3.45 -4.29
CA VAL A 87 -4.04 2.92 -2.93
C VAL A 87 -4.05 4.05 -1.91
N LEU A 88 -4.98 3.96 -0.96
CA LEU A 88 -5.04 4.82 0.21
C LEU A 88 -4.86 4.01 1.49
N LEU A 89 -3.72 4.17 2.15
CA LEU A 89 -3.43 3.51 3.42
C LEU A 89 -3.47 4.53 4.57
N GLY A 90 -4.30 4.24 5.58
CA GLY A 90 -4.32 4.97 6.84
C GLY A 90 -3.17 4.58 7.77
N ALA A 91 -3.12 5.23 8.94
CA ALA A 91 -2.01 5.16 9.89
C ALA A 91 -1.59 3.73 10.31
N SER A 92 -0.28 3.54 10.49
CA SER A 92 0.29 2.28 10.97
C SER A 92 1.60 2.49 11.74
N MET A 93 1.91 1.58 12.67
CA MET A 93 3.20 1.60 13.37
C MET A 93 4.28 0.85 12.60
N ASN A 94 3.92 -0.26 11.95
CA ASN A 94 4.79 -1.01 11.05
C ASN A 94 4.02 -1.30 9.76
N MET A 95 4.55 -0.82 8.64
CA MET A 95 3.93 -0.99 7.33
C MET A 95 4.95 -1.53 6.32
N ASP A 96 4.64 -2.69 5.75
CA ASP A 96 5.38 -3.27 4.64
C ASP A 96 4.47 -3.29 3.40
N ILE A 97 4.91 -2.64 2.33
CA ILE A 97 4.22 -2.60 1.05
C ILE A 97 5.11 -3.23 -0.01
N LEU A 98 4.59 -4.23 -0.72
CA LEU A 98 5.25 -4.85 -1.86
C LEU A 98 4.37 -4.74 -3.10
N LEU A 99 4.89 -4.06 -4.11
CA LEU A 99 4.18 -3.74 -5.35
C LEU A 99 4.73 -4.55 -6.53
N GLY A 100 3.82 -5.23 -7.22
CA GLY A 100 4.10 -5.95 -8.46
C GLY A 100 4.28 -5.02 -9.67
N SER A 101 4.20 -5.60 -10.87
CA SER A 101 4.29 -4.81 -12.11
C SER A 101 3.01 -4.00 -12.33
N VAL A 102 3.11 -2.68 -12.18
CA VAL A 102 1.97 -1.75 -12.32
C VAL A 102 2.34 -0.62 -13.29
N PRO A 103 1.75 -0.55 -14.50
CA PRO A 103 1.96 0.54 -15.46
C PRO A 103 1.73 1.96 -14.93
N ASN A 104 0.61 2.19 -14.23
CA ASN A 104 0.28 3.48 -13.62
C ASN A 104 -0.16 3.27 -12.18
N MET A 105 0.53 3.91 -11.25
CA MET A 105 0.28 3.73 -9.83
C MET A 105 0.27 5.07 -9.10
N ASN A 106 -0.71 5.21 -8.21
CA ASN A 106 -0.77 6.30 -7.26
C ASN A 106 -0.98 5.72 -5.86
N VAL A 107 0.01 5.93 -4.99
CA VAL A 107 0.01 5.45 -3.61
C VAL A 107 0.02 6.65 -2.66
N ILE A 108 -1.04 6.77 -1.88
CA ILE A 108 -1.15 7.77 -0.83
C ILE A 108 -1.16 7.05 0.51
N THR A 109 -0.17 7.36 1.33
CA THR A 109 -0.10 6.86 2.71
C THR A 109 -0.20 8.04 3.67
N THR A 110 -1.19 7.99 4.55
CA THR A 110 -1.42 9.02 5.57
C THR A 110 -1.04 8.44 6.91
N ASN A 111 0.06 8.91 7.49
CA ASN A 111 0.46 8.48 8.83
C ASN A 111 0.08 9.54 9.85
N VAL A 112 -0.96 9.25 10.64
CA VAL A 112 -1.32 10.10 11.78
C VAL A 112 -0.41 9.75 12.95
N LEU A 113 0.62 10.56 13.12
CA LEU A 113 1.21 10.98 14.39
C LEU A 113 0.99 10.02 15.57
N CYS A 114 1.77 8.94 15.64
CA CYS A 114 2.09 8.34 16.93
C CYS A 114 3.53 8.72 17.25
N GLU A 115 3.73 9.38 18.39
CA GLU A 115 5.04 9.49 19.03
C GLU A 115 5.63 8.05 19.10
N ALA A 116 6.57 7.73 18.20
CA ALA A 116 7.20 6.42 17.99
C ALA A 116 6.44 5.37 17.13
N ALA A 117 6.36 5.56 15.82
CA ALA A 117 6.25 4.46 14.85
C ALA A 117 7.65 4.06 14.35
N PRO A 118 8.13 2.82 14.42
CA PRO A 118 9.55 2.55 14.16
C PRO A 118 9.93 2.56 12.67
N ASN A 119 9.16 1.93 11.78
CA ASN A 119 9.62 1.59 10.43
C ASN A 119 8.49 1.56 9.39
N MET A 120 8.78 2.02 8.18
CA MET A 120 8.00 1.79 6.95
C MET A 120 8.92 1.26 5.86
N ALA A 121 8.51 0.21 5.15
CA ALA A 121 9.22 -0.35 4.02
C ALA A 121 8.33 -0.36 2.77
N VAL A 122 8.82 0.20 1.67
CA VAL A 122 8.17 0.16 0.36
C VAL A 122 9.12 -0.46 -0.65
N LEU A 123 8.68 -1.56 -1.28
CA LEU A 123 9.43 -2.25 -2.32
C LEU A 123 8.62 -2.34 -3.60
N ASP A 124 9.13 -1.72 -4.66
CA ASP A 124 8.44 -1.63 -5.94
C ASP A 124 9.17 -2.35 -7.06
N GLY A 125 8.38 -3.00 -7.93
CA GLY A 125 8.83 -3.56 -9.21
C GLY A 125 8.97 -2.50 -10.31
N ALA A 126 8.89 -2.94 -11.57
CA ALA A 126 8.95 -2.03 -12.71
C ALA A 126 7.61 -1.28 -12.89
N ILE A 127 7.64 0.04 -12.69
CA ILE A 127 6.46 0.93 -12.69
C ILE A 127 6.73 2.17 -13.58
N PRO A 128 6.19 2.24 -14.81
CA PRO A 128 6.35 3.36 -15.74
C PRO A 128 6.04 4.76 -15.17
N ASN A 129 4.95 4.89 -14.42
CA ASN A 129 4.53 6.13 -13.76
C ASN A 129 4.14 5.83 -12.31
N LEU A 130 4.87 6.43 -11.37
CA LEU A 130 4.68 6.23 -9.93
C LEU A 130 4.58 7.57 -9.22
N ASP A 131 3.44 7.81 -8.57
CA ASP A 131 3.25 8.92 -7.65
C ASP A 131 3.13 8.36 -6.23
N ILE A 132 4.03 8.77 -5.33
CA ILE A 132 4.01 8.37 -3.92
C ILE A 132 3.94 9.60 -3.02
N LEU A 133 2.97 9.60 -2.11
CA LEU A 133 2.88 10.53 -1.00
C LEU A 133 3.01 9.79 0.34
N LEU A 134 4.06 10.13 1.08
CA LEU A 134 4.39 9.55 2.38
C LEU A 134 4.42 10.64 3.45
N GLU A 135 3.51 10.58 4.41
CA GLU A 135 3.55 11.48 5.57
C GLU A 135 4.33 10.85 6.74
N ALA A 136 5.25 11.62 7.33
CA ALA A 136 5.92 11.45 8.63
C ALA A 136 6.04 10.02 9.20
N ALA A 137 7.24 9.43 9.06
CA ALA A 137 7.64 8.21 9.78
C ALA A 137 9.09 8.33 10.33
N PRO A 138 9.35 7.90 11.59
CA PRO A 138 10.69 7.92 12.17
C PRO A 138 11.78 7.15 11.41
N LYS A 139 11.45 6.05 10.73
CA LYS A 139 12.35 5.40 9.77
C LYS A 139 11.60 4.98 8.52
N MET A 140 12.19 5.25 7.36
CA MET A 140 11.65 4.84 6.05
C MET A 140 12.73 4.21 5.21
N ASP A 141 12.49 2.99 4.74
CA ASP A 141 13.31 2.32 3.74
C ASP A 141 12.49 2.19 2.45
N ILE A 142 12.94 2.84 1.39
CA ILE A 142 12.24 2.87 0.11
C ILE A 142 13.15 2.29 -0.96
N LEU A 143 12.75 1.18 -1.56
CA LEU A 143 13.44 0.56 -2.68
C LEU A 143 12.52 0.57 -3.90
N LEU A 144 12.74 1.51 -4.81
CA LEU A 144 11.96 1.61 -6.04
C LEU A 144 12.72 0.97 -7.19
N GLY A 145 12.05 0.10 -7.95
CA GLY A 145 12.58 -0.52 -9.14
C GLY A 145 12.70 0.45 -10.33
N ALA A 146 12.76 -0.11 -11.54
CA ALA A 146 12.87 0.67 -12.76
C ALA A 146 11.57 1.44 -13.05
N ALA A 147 11.64 2.76 -12.99
CA ALA A 147 10.49 3.64 -13.14
C ALA A 147 10.83 4.90 -13.96
N PRO A 148 10.50 4.92 -15.26
CA PRO A 148 10.73 6.06 -16.16
C PRO A 148 10.27 7.42 -15.62
N ASN A 149 9.08 7.52 -15.01
CA ASN A 149 8.56 8.74 -14.41
C ASN A 149 8.18 8.49 -12.95
N MET A 150 8.78 9.23 -12.02
CA MET A 150 8.44 9.17 -10.60
C MET A 150 8.27 10.55 -9.99
N ASN A 151 7.26 10.69 -9.13
CA ASN A 151 7.11 11.82 -8.24
C ASN A 151 6.93 11.30 -6.81
N VAL A 152 7.87 11.61 -5.93
CA VAL A 152 7.86 11.15 -4.54
C VAL A 152 7.89 12.36 -3.61
N LEU A 153 6.83 12.54 -2.84
CA LEU A 153 6.74 13.55 -1.79
C LEU A 153 6.78 12.87 -0.42
N ILE A 154 7.77 13.23 0.39
CA ILE A 154 7.96 12.66 1.71
C ILE A 154 8.02 13.74 2.79
N GLY A 155 7.14 13.64 3.78
CA GLY A 155 7.10 14.55 4.92
C GLY A 155 7.93 14.05 6.10
N ALA A 156 8.80 14.89 6.64
CA ALA A 156 9.45 14.82 7.96
C ALA A 156 9.90 13.43 8.50
N PRO A 157 10.68 12.62 7.75
CA PRO A 157 11.34 11.44 8.31
C PRO A 157 12.42 11.81 9.34
N LEU A 158 12.69 10.94 10.31
CA LEU A 158 13.89 11.08 11.17
C LEU A 158 15.12 10.36 10.59
N ASN A 159 14.95 9.14 10.08
CA ASN A 159 15.95 8.41 9.32
C ASN A 159 15.33 7.88 8.02
N MET A 160 16.07 7.93 6.93
CA MET A 160 15.56 7.50 5.63
C MET A 160 16.68 6.94 4.76
N ASP A 161 16.44 5.76 4.19
CA ASP A 161 17.24 5.20 3.12
C ASP A 161 16.36 5.05 1.88
N VAL A 162 16.75 5.70 0.78
CA VAL A 162 16.06 5.59 -0.51
C VAL A 162 17.03 5.01 -1.54
N LEU A 163 16.68 3.88 -2.14
CA LEU A 163 17.38 3.32 -3.29
C LEU A 163 16.46 3.30 -4.50
N LEU A 164 16.90 3.99 -5.55
CA LEU A 164 16.16 4.14 -6.78
C LEU A 164 16.85 3.33 -7.87
N GLY A 165 16.08 2.56 -8.64
CA GLY A 165 16.56 1.91 -9.85
C GLY A 165 16.57 2.85 -11.05
N ASP A 166 16.63 2.26 -12.24
CA ASP A 166 16.64 3.00 -13.51
C ASP A 166 15.41 3.92 -13.66
N ALA A 167 15.64 5.22 -13.51
CA ALA A 167 14.61 6.24 -13.64
C ALA A 167 15.09 7.38 -14.54
N ARG A 168 14.19 7.88 -15.41
CA ARG A 168 14.55 8.90 -16.42
C ARG A 168 14.08 10.30 -16.04
N ASN A 169 12.94 10.40 -15.38
CA ASN A 169 12.29 11.65 -15.05
C ASN A 169 11.76 11.56 -13.61
N MET A 170 12.54 12.07 -12.65
CA MET A 170 12.23 11.98 -11.23
C MET A 170 12.07 13.38 -10.62
N ASP A 171 11.03 13.55 -9.81
CA ASP A 171 10.91 14.62 -8.85
C ASP A 171 10.79 14.01 -7.44
N ILE A 172 11.65 14.45 -6.52
CA ILE A 172 11.67 13.97 -5.14
C ILE A 172 11.75 15.17 -4.22
N LEU A 173 10.70 15.39 -3.44
CA LEU A 173 10.62 16.44 -2.45
C LEU A 173 10.54 15.83 -1.06
N ILE A 174 11.48 16.21 -0.19
CA ILE A 174 11.54 15.69 1.18
C ILE A 174 11.57 16.87 2.16
N GLU A 175 10.54 16.98 2.98
CA GLU A 175 10.43 18.06 3.98
C GLU A 175 11.12 17.64 5.28
N ALA A 176 12.39 18.01 5.46
CA ALA A 176 13.20 17.82 6.68
C ALA A 176 13.48 16.36 7.10
N ALA A 177 14.66 15.87 6.74
CA ALA A 177 15.21 14.60 7.23
C ALA A 177 16.60 14.84 7.85
N PRO A 178 16.79 14.67 9.17
CA PRO A 178 18.08 14.89 9.80
C PRO A 178 19.13 13.81 9.45
N ASN A 179 18.71 12.57 9.17
CA ASN A 179 19.58 11.49 8.70
C ASN A 179 19.00 10.85 7.43
N MET A 180 19.60 11.09 6.27
CA MET A 180 19.12 10.58 4.99
C MET A 180 20.28 10.02 4.17
N ASP A 181 20.08 8.85 3.57
CA ASP A 181 20.86 8.33 2.45
C ASP A 181 19.98 8.14 1.21
N VAL A 182 20.44 8.61 0.06
CA VAL A 182 19.75 8.47 -1.24
C VAL A 182 20.75 7.94 -2.26
N ALA A 183 20.48 6.73 -2.74
CA ALA A 183 21.21 6.07 -3.80
C ALA A 183 20.34 6.01 -5.07
N LEU A 184 21.00 6.31 -6.20
CA LEU A 184 20.45 6.23 -7.56
C LEU A 184 21.12 5.10 -8.35
#